data_AF-A0A7R9Q4U5-F1
#
_entry.id   AF-A0A7R9Q4U5-F1
#
_cell.length_a   1.000
_cell.length_b   1.000
_cell.length_c   1.000
_cell.angle_alpha   90.00
_cell.angle_beta   90.00
_cell.angle_gamma   90.00
#
_symmetry.space_group_name_H-M   'P 1'
#
loop_
_entity.id
_entity.type
_entity.pdbx_description
1 polymer ?
#
loop_
_entity_poly.entity_id
_entity_poly.type
_entity_poly.pdbx_seq_one_letter_code
_entity_poly.pdbx_strand_id
1 'polypeptide(L)'
;MALSLPGLRPKQQFIYTFLFTILQLLCRCLVLTDRNRYYHISALCMRERIHPLHKKVDGAVITSKSEDNLDCTITFQTDTILQRFMLRFEKLALDCDDHLYIYDGAHAIGNHKADLSCRSTRTEVGTIFTQGSFLTLKYITDPYSKSENGFRLIITAFKEAPVHCRDHKCLNTFCISRDLSCDGINHCGDNSDETSHASCTGISSIRRYLTAKS
;
A
#
# COMPACT_ATOMS: atom_id res chain seq x y z
N MET A 1 -5.63 8.34 -40.52
CA MET A 1 -4.58 8.31 -41.57
C MET A 1 -4.06 6.88 -41.65
N ALA A 2 -4.42 6.13 -42.70
CA ALA A 2 -3.99 4.74 -42.86
C ALA A 2 -2.53 4.71 -43.33
N LEU A 3 -1.65 4.09 -42.54
CA LEU A 3 -0.28 3.81 -42.94
C LEU A 3 -0.28 2.61 -43.91
N SER A 4 -0.22 2.89 -45.21
CA SER A 4 0.00 1.87 -46.22
C SER A 4 1.49 1.51 -46.27
N LEU A 5 1.86 0.31 -45.84
CA LEU A 5 3.19 -0.25 -46.10
C LEU A 5 3.31 -0.55 -47.61
N PRO A 6 4.28 0.05 -48.33
CA PRO A 6 4.46 -0.21 -49.75
C PRO A 6 5.04 -1.61 -49.97
N GLY A 7 4.40 -2.44 -50.81
CA GLY A 7 4.93 -3.74 -51.26
C GLY A 7 4.08 -4.98 -50.96
N LEU A 8 2.91 -4.86 -50.33
CA LEU A 8 2.05 -6.00 -49.95
C LEU A 8 0.78 -6.10 -50.81
N ARG A 9 0.38 -7.33 -51.17
CA ARG A 9 -0.85 -7.59 -51.97
C ARG A 9 -2.10 -7.16 -51.18
N PRO A 10 -3.16 -6.65 -51.83
CA PRO A 10 -4.32 -6.04 -51.17
C PRO A 10 -4.99 -6.96 -50.13
N LYS A 11 -5.08 -8.28 -50.37
CA LYS A 11 -5.64 -9.24 -49.40
C LYS A 11 -4.80 -9.36 -48.12
N GLN A 12 -3.49 -9.17 -48.21
CA GLN A 12 -2.56 -9.27 -47.08
C GLN A 12 -2.62 -8.01 -46.23
N GLN A 13 -2.80 -6.85 -46.86
CA GLN A 13 -3.01 -5.56 -46.18
C GLN A 13 -4.22 -5.59 -45.23
N PHE A 14 -5.34 -6.17 -45.67
CA PHE A 14 -6.57 -6.30 -44.87
C PHE A 14 -6.40 -7.21 -43.65
N ILE A 15 -5.62 -8.29 -43.78
CA ILE A 15 -5.35 -9.19 -42.67
C ILE A 15 -4.51 -8.48 -41.61
N TYR A 16 -3.47 -7.74 -42.02
CA TYR A 16 -2.62 -7.00 -41.08
C TYR A 16 -3.36 -5.86 -40.38
N THR A 17 -4.22 -5.12 -41.08
CA THR A 17 -5.03 -4.08 -40.44
C THR A 17 -6.04 -4.66 -39.47
N PHE A 18 -6.68 -5.79 -39.80
CA PHE A 18 -7.62 -6.49 -38.92
C PHE A 18 -6.94 -7.12 -37.70
N LEU A 19 -5.74 -7.69 -37.88
CA LEU A 19 -4.95 -8.22 -36.76
C LEU A 19 -4.47 -7.10 -35.84
N PHE A 20 -4.08 -5.95 -36.41
CA PHE A 20 -3.65 -4.77 -35.67
C PHE A 20 -4.81 -4.12 -34.90
N THR A 21 -6.02 -4.09 -35.47
CA THR A 21 -7.21 -3.61 -34.73
C THR A 21 -7.64 -4.58 -33.64
N ILE A 22 -7.59 -5.90 -33.87
CA ILE A 22 -7.81 -6.91 -32.81
C ILE A 22 -6.77 -6.78 -31.70
N LEU A 23 -5.49 -6.59 -32.03
CA LEU A 23 -4.44 -6.36 -31.05
C LEU A 23 -4.65 -5.07 -30.26
N GLN A 24 -5.10 -3.99 -30.92
CA GLN A 24 -5.49 -2.73 -30.27
C GLN A 24 -6.73 -2.89 -29.38
N LEU A 25 -7.70 -3.71 -29.76
CA LEU A 25 -8.91 -4.03 -28.98
C LEU A 25 -8.59 -4.90 -27.76
N LEU A 26 -7.72 -5.90 -27.90
CA LEU A 26 -7.21 -6.72 -26.79
C LEU A 26 -6.37 -5.90 -25.80
N CYS A 27 -5.63 -4.90 -26.29
CA CYS A 27 -4.79 -4.03 -25.47
C CYS A 27 -5.58 -2.99 -24.65
N ARG A 28 -6.83 -2.66 -25.03
CA ARG A 28 -7.68 -1.67 -24.33
C ARG A 28 -8.29 -2.16 -23.00
N CYS A 29 -8.09 -3.43 -22.62
CA CYS A 29 -8.73 -4.01 -21.42
C CYS A 29 -7.78 -4.27 -20.24
N LEU A 30 -6.59 -3.65 -20.22
CA LEU A 30 -5.67 -3.76 -19.09
C LEU A 30 -5.55 -2.43 -18.32
N VAL A 31 -6.66 -1.94 -17.79
CA VAL A 31 -6.60 -0.98 -16.68
C VAL A 31 -6.35 -1.79 -15.40
N LEU A 32 -5.07 -2.08 -15.12
CA LEU A 32 -4.63 -2.48 -13.80
C LEU A 32 -4.72 -1.24 -12.92
N THR A 33 -5.89 -1.01 -12.30
CA THR A 33 -5.95 -0.07 -11.18
C THR A 33 -5.16 -0.71 -10.05
N ASP A 34 -3.96 -0.19 -9.79
CA ASP A 34 -3.19 -0.54 -8.61
C ASP A 34 -3.88 0.13 -7.43
N ARG A 35 -4.66 -0.66 -6.68
CA ARG A 35 -5.63 -0.15 -5.70
C ARG A 35 -5.00 0.18 -4.35
N ASN A 36 -3.86 -0.42 -4.05
CA ASN A 36 -3.12 -0.25 -2.81
C ASN A 36 -1.73 0.32 -3.10
N ARG A 37 -1.23 1.18 -2.21
CA ARG A 37 0.06 1.85 -2.45
C ARG A 37 1.19 1.13 -1.76
N TYR A 38 2.19 0.79 -2.54
CA TYR A 38 3.41 0.17 -2.03
C TYR A 38 4.51 1.20 -1.92
N TYR A 39 5.09 1.31 -0.73
CA TYR A 39 6.20 2.19 -0.47
C TYR A 39 7.37 1.43 0.13
N HIS A 40 8.56 1.72 -0.38
CA HIS A 40 9.81 1.31 0.23
C HIS A 40 10.41 2.51 0.97
N ILE A 41 10.92 2.30 2.18
CA ILE A 41 11.53 3.36 2.99
C ILE A 41 12.67 4.03 2.23
N SER A 42 13.58 3.25 1.64
CA SER A 42 14.64 3.80 0.79
C SER A 42 14.14 4.79 -0.25
N ALA A 43 13.02 4.51 -0.95
CA ALA A 43 12.45 5.39 -1.97
C ALA A 43 11.68 6.58 -1.38
N LEU A 44 10.99 6.39 -0.25
CA LEU A 44 10.25 7.46 0.44
C LEU A 44 11.18 8.52 1.02
N CYS A 45 12.37 8.11 1.43
CA CYS A 45 13.30 8.91 2.21
C CYS A 45 14.48 9.44 1.38
N MET A 46 14.47 9.26 0.04
CA MET A 46 15.47 9.87 -0.84
C MET A 46 15.43 11.40 -0.74
N ARG A 47 16.60 11.99 -0.45
CA ARG A 47 16.85 13.41 -0.09
C ARG A 47 16.46 14.47 -1.13
N GLU A 48 15.97 14.11 -2.32
CA GLU A 48 15.89 15.04 -3.47
C GLU A 48 14.50 15.28 -4.07
N ARG A 49 13.42 15.25 -3.29
CA ARG A 49 12.16 15.82 -3.79
C ARG A 49 11.48 16.72 -2.77
N ILE A 50 11.00 17.85 -3.28
CA ILE A 50 9.94 18.65 -2.65
C ILE A 50 8.71 17.73 -2.61
N HIS A 51 8.62 16.93 -1.57
CA HIS A 51 7.48 16.07 -1.35
C HIS A 51 6.32 16.92 -0.83
N PRO A 52 5.06 16.60 -1.19
CA PRO A 52 3.92 17.20 -0.51
C PRO A 52 4.05 16.95 1.00
N LEU A 53 3.66 17.95 1.80
CA LEU A 53 3.76 17.94 3.27
C LEU A 53 3.14 16.67 3.89
N HIS A 54 2.13 16.11 3.23
CA HIS A 54 1.47 14.86 3.60
C HIS A 54 1.09 14.05 2.35
N LYS A 55 1.05 12.72 2.48
CA LYS A 55 0.60 11.80 1.43
C LYS A 55 -0.80 11.29 1.76
N LYS A 56 -1.77 11.62 0.92
CA LYS A 56 -3.14 11.09 1.06
C LYS A 56 -3.21 9.64 0.62
N VAL A 57 -3.68 8.75 1.51
CA VAL A 57 -3.81 7.30 1.25
C VAL A 57 -5.02 6.71 1.97
N ASP A 58 -5.73 5.81 1.30
CA ASP A 58 -6.73 4.94 1.94
C ASP A 58 -6.09 3.68 2.53
N GLY A 59 -5.06 3.17 1.87
CA GLY A 59 -4.27 2.04 2.34
C GLY A 59 -2.87 2.11 1.75
N ALA A 60 -1.88 1.65 2.51
CA ALA A 60 -0.53 1.50 2.01
C ALA A 60 0.24 0.40 2.76
N VAL A 61 1.17 -0.22 2.04
CA VAL A 61 2.20 -1.10 2.60
C VAL A 61 3.53 -0.40 2.56
N ILE A 62 4.10 -0.16 3.73
CA ILE A 62 5.44 0.40 3.91
C ILE A 62 6.40 -0.74 4.24
N THR A 63 7.48 -0.84 3.48
CA THR A 63 8.51 -1.85 3.65
C THR A 63 9.86 -1.18 3.92
N SER A 64 10.58 -1.72 4.90
CA SER A 64 11.99 -1.41 5.17
C SER A 64 12.80 -2.70 5.05
N LYS A 65 13.99 -2.60 4.48
CA LYS A 65 14.97 -3.69 4.35
C LYS A 65 16.35 -3.12 4.62
N SER A 66 16.81 -3.24 5.86
CA SER A 66 18.19 -2.92 6.27
C SER A 66 18.64 -1.53 5.82
N GLU A 67 17.95 -0.50 6.30
CA GLU A 67 18.21 0.89 5.90
C GLU A 67 19.25 1.52 6.83
N ASP A 68 20.30 2.14 6.30
CA ASP A 68 21.41 2.68 7.09
C ASP A 68 21.47 4.20 7.01
N ASN A 69 21.95 4.85 8.08
CA ASN A 69 22.15 6.30 8.19
C ASN A 69 20.91 7.12 7.80
N LEU A 70 19.74 6.64 8.20
CA LEU A 70 18.46 7.24 7.85
C LEU A 70 17.98 8.16 8.99
N ASP A 71 17.54 9.37 8.64
CA ASP A 71 16.61 10.15 9.48
C ASP A 71 15.47 10.59 8.57
N CYS A 72 14.36 9.85 8.64
CA CYS A 72 13.25 10.02 7.73
C CYS A 72 11.95 10.26 8.47
N THR A 73 11.29 11.36 8.16
CA THR A 73 9.96 11.70 8.67
C THR A 73 8.96 11.74 7.53
N ILE A 74 7.87 10.98 7.65
CA ILE A 74 6.83 10.84 6.62
C ILE A 74 5.48 11.02 7.26
N THR A 75 4.66 11.90 6.69
CA THR A 75 3.29 12.12 7.14
C THR A 75 2.29 11.60 6.10
N PHE A 76 1.32 10.82 6.58
CA PHE A 76 0.16 10.36 5.83
C PHE A 76 -1.10 11.07 6.32
N GLN A 77 -2.05 11.25 5.41
CA GLN A 77 -3.37 11.79 5.70
C GLN A 77 -4.43 10.89 5.10
N THR A 78 -5.54 10.69 5.79
CA THR A 78 -6.72 10.03 5.20
C THR A 78 -7.39 10.96 4.19
N ASP A 79 -8.28 10.42 3.34
CA ASP A 79 -9.02 11.27 2.39
C ASP A 79 -10.02 12.19 3.10
N THR A 80 -10.67 11.68 4.16
CA THR A 80 -11.65 12.42 4.96
C THR A 80 -11.20 12.57 6.42
N ILE A 81 -11.56 13.69 7.05
CA ILE A 81 -11.26 13.95 8.47
C ILE A 81 -11.99 13.02 9.46
N LEU A 82 -13.00 12.29 8.97
CA LEU A 82 -13.77 11.33 9.76
C LEU A 82 -13.08 9.97 9.84
N GLN A 83 -12.11 9.71 8.96
CA GLN A 83 -11.30 8.50 8.99
C GLN A 83 -10.11 8.67 9.93
N ARG A 84 -9.62 7.52 10.39
CA ARG A 84 -8.42 7.36 11.21
C ARG A 84 -7.56 6.26 10.61
N PHE A 85 -6.32 6.12 11.07
CA PHE A 85 -5.42 5.06 10.63
C PHE A 85 -5.40 3.89 11.60
N MET A 86 -5.53 2.69 11.05
CA MET A 86 -5.17 1.44 11.69
C MET A 86 -3.81 1.00 11.15
N LEU A 87 -2.89 0.67 12.04
CA LEU A 87 -1.53 0.24 11.73
C LEU A 87 -1.35 -1.20 12.21
N ARG A 88 -0.80 -2.04 11.33
CA ARG A 88 -0.53 -3.45 11.61
C ARG A 88 0.80 -3.88 11.00
N PHE A 89 1.67 -4.45 11.83
CA PHE A 89 2.91 -5.05 11.36
C PHE A 89 2.68 -6.50 10.94
N GLU A 90 3.18 -6.87 9.76
CA GLU A 90 3.33 -8.28 9.36
C GLU A 90 4.74 -8.80 9.59
N LYS A 91 5.73 -7.90 9.49
CA LYS A 91 7.11 -8.12 9.92
C LYS A 91 7.53 -6.92 10.75
N LEU A 92 8.18 -7.17 11.88
CA LEU A 92 8.85 -6.17 12.69
C LEU A 92 10.10 -6.82 13.30
N ALA A 93 11.26 -6.37 12.86
CA ALA A 93 12.56 -6.74 13.42
C ALA A 93 13.49 -5.55 13.18
N LEU A 94 13.72 -4.73 14.20
CA LEU A 94 14.58 -3.55 14.10
C LEU A 94 15.91 -3.83 14.79
N ASP A 95 16.92 -3.02 14.47
CA ASP A 95 18.12 -2.96 15.29
C ASP A 95 17.82 -2.31 16.65
N CYS A 96 18.72 -2.48 17.62
CA CYS A 96 18.54 -1.91 18.96
C CYS A 96 18.88 -0.42 19.00
N ASP A 97 19.74 0.03 18.09
CA ASP A 97 20.06 1.44 17.91
C ASP A 97 19.08 2.14 16.94
N ASP A 98 18.30 1.36 16.19
CA ASP A 98 17.22 1.83 15.33
C ASP A 98 15.96 2.16 16.13
N HIS A 99 15.28 3.23 15.71
CA HIS A 99 14.02 3.65 16.30
C HIS A 99 12.98 4.03 15.23
N LEU A 100 11.83 3.36 15.29
CA LEU A 100 10.62 3.73 14.54
C LEU A 100 9.60 4.35 15.49
N TYR A 101 9.47 5.67 15.41
CA TYR A 101 8.49 6.45 16.15
C TYR A 101 7.18 6.59 15.37
N ILE A 102 6.06 6.40 16.05
CA ILE A 102 4.71 6.56 15.53
C ILE A 102 4.06 7.74 16.23
N TYR A 103 3.64 8.76 15.49
CA TYR A 103 2.94 9.93 16.00
C TYR A 103 1.49 9.97 15.51
N ASP A 104 0.57 10.23 16.44
CA ASP A 104 -0.86 10.42 16.19
C ASP A 104 -1.13 11.89 15.82
N GLY A 105 -0.61 12.33 14.68
CA GLY A 105 -0.63 13.73 14.27
C GLY A 105 0.10 13.98 12.96
N ALA A 106 0.16 15.24 12.56
CA ALA A 106 0.75 15.67 11.28
C ALA A 106 2.28 15.96 11.35
N HIS A 107 2.85 15.96 12.56
CA HIS A 107 4.24 16.33 12.80
C HIS A 107 4.90 15.38 13.81
N ALA A 108 6.21 15.17 13.68
CA ALA A 108 7.04 14.40 14.61
C ALA A 108 7.52 15.28 15.78
N ILE A 109 6.59 15.92 16.49
CA ILE A 109 6.89 16.83 17.61
C ILE A 109 6.06 16.42 18.82
N GLY A 110 6.71 16.35 19.99
CA GLY A 110 6.06 16.03 21.26
C GLY A 110 6.01 14.53 21.54
N ASN A 111 4.96 14.08 22.24
CA ASN A 111 4.82 12.68 22.65
C ASN A 111 4.51 11.80 21.45
N HIS A 112 5.28 10.73 21.29
CA HIS A 112 4.98 9.66 20.34
C HIS A 112 3.94 8.70 20.94
N LYS A 113 3.16 8.07 20.07
CA LYS A 113 2.20 7.02 20.42
C LYS A 113 2.90 5.68 20.65
N ALA A 114 3.97 5.41 19.91
CA ALA A 114 4.84 4.26 20.09
C ALA A 114 6.27 4.60 19.68
N ASP A 115 7.22 3.98 20.36
CA ASP A 115 8.65 3.95 20.05
C ASP A 115 9.05 2.47 19.93
N LEU A 116 9.42 2.06 18.72
CA LEU A 116 9.71 0.68 18.38
C LEU A 116 11.19 0.53 18.07
N SER A 117 11.80 -0.51 18.64
CA SER A 117 13.21 -0.88 18.45
C SER A 117 13.34 -2.42 18.50
N CYS A 118 14.53 -2.98 18.64
CA CYS A 118 14.78 -4.44 18.64
C CYS A 118 14.00 -5.23 19.70
N ARG A 119 13.60 -4.57 20.80
CA ARG A 119 12.81 -5.19 21.88
C ARG A 119 11.35 -5.36 21.50
N SER A 120 10.88 -4.62 20.51
CA SER A 120 9.48 -4.59 20.12
C SER A 120 9.18 -5.74 19.16
N THR A 121 8.35 -6.68 19.60
CA THR A 121 7.89 -7.75 18.72
C THR A 121 6.55 -7.43 18.07
N ARG A 122 6.30 -8.01 16.89
CA ARG A 122 5.01 -7.88 16.18
C ARG A 122 3.80 -8.23 17.07
N THR A 123 3.94 -9.24 17.92
CA THR A 123 2.87 -9.74 18.80
C THR A 123 2.58 -8.81 19.97
N GLU A 124 3.60 -8.17 20.53
CA GLU A 124 3.44 -7.24 21.66
C GLU A 124 2.90 -5.88 21.20
N VAL A 125 3.37 -5.39 20.05
CA VAL A 125 2.92 -4.11 19.49
C VAL A 125 1.45 -4.19 19.06
N GLY A 126 1.04 -5.32 18.49
CA GLY A 126 -0.35 -5.55 18.08
C GLY A 126 -0.83 -4.54 17.02
N THR A 127 -2.10 -4.17 17.11
CA THR A 127 -2.73 -3.18 16.22
C THR A 127 -2.76 -1.82 16.90
N ILE A 128 -2.28 -0.78 16.20
CA ILE A 128 -2.27 0.59 16.70
C ILE A 128 -3.31 1.40 15.93
N PHE A 129 -4.09 2.24 16.64
CA PHE A 129 -5.11 3.10 16.04
C PHE A 129 -4.82 4.58 16.33
N THR A 130 -4.81 5.42 15.31
CA THR A 130 -4.76 6.88 15.50
C THR A 130 -6.11 7.41 15.97
N GLN A 131 -6.12 8.57 16.62
CA GLN A 131 -7.33 9.32 16.97
C GLN A 131 -7.71 10.30 15.87
N GLY A 132 -6.72 10.86 15.17
CA GLY A 132 -6.91 11.81 14.08
C GLY A 132 -6.77 11.21 12.68
N SER A 133 -6.97 12.07 11.68
CA SER A 133 -6.83 11.79 10.24
C SER A 133 -5.39 11.86 9.73
N PHE A 134 -4.41 12.09 10.61
CA PHE A 134 -3.00 12.20 10.29
C PHE A 134 -2.19 11.15 11.04
N LEU A 135 -1.16 10.64 10.37
CA LEU A 135 -0.20 9.71 10.91
C LEU A 135 1.20 10.18 10.48
N THR A 136 2.10 10.40 11.44
CA THR A 136 3.51 10.67 11.12
C THR A 136 4.37 9.52 11.61
N LEU A 137 5.20 9.00 10.72
CA LEU A 137 6.24 8.01 11.02
C LEU A 137 7.58 8.72 10.99
N LYS A 138 8.40 8.52 12.03
CA LYS A 138 9.80 8.92 12.01
C LYS A 138 10.67 7.69 12.21
N TYR A 139 11.47 7.34 11.22
CA TYR A 139 12.40 6.22 11.28
C TYR A 139 13.83 6.73 11.26
N ILE A 140 14.56 6.41 12.32
CA ILE A 140 15.96 6.77 12.52
C ILE A 140 16.76 5.48 12.58
N THR A 141 17.81 5.39 11.79
CA THR A 141 18.72 4.24 11.79
C THR A 141 20.16 4.65 12.00
N ASP A 142 20.92 3.72 12.55
CA ASP A 142 22.36 3.86 12.72
C ASP A 142 23.11 3.53 11.40
N PRO A 143 24.45 3.60 11.36
CA PRO A 143 25.21 3.28 10.16
C PRO A 143 25.24 1.80 9.78
N TYR A 144 24.68 0.88 10.57
CA TYR A 144 24.92 -0.56 10.44
C TYR A 144 23.66 -1.42 10.67
N SER A 145 22.90 -1.66 9.61
CA SER A 145 21.79 -2.63 9.64
C SER A 145 22.21 -4.03 9.21
N LYS A 146 21.66 -5.04 9.90
CA LYS A 146 21.71 -6.44 9.43
C LYS A 146 20.69 -6.67 8.32
N SER A 147 20.97 -7.63 7.43
CA SER A 147 20.07 -8.02 6.31
C SER A 147 18.69 -8.53 6.76
N GLU A 148 18.57 -8.96 8.01
CA GLU A 148 17.32 -9.40 8.63
C GLU A 148 16.44 -8.25 9.15
N ASN A 149 17.06 -7.09 9.43
CA ASN A 149 16.40 -5.91 9.96
C ASN A 149 15.44 -5.29 8.94
N GLY A 150 14.38 -4.69 9.45
CA GLY A 150 13.33 -4.03 8.68
C GLY A 150 11.93 -4.48 9.11
N PHE A 151 10.94 -3.88 8.46
CA PHE A 151 9.55 -4.10 8.80
C PHE A 151 8.67 -4.09 7.55
N ARG A 152 7.49 -4.71 7.68
CA ARG A 152 6.39 -4.61 6.73
C ARG A 152 5.19 -4.12 7.50
N LEU A 153 4.90 -2.83 7.36
CA LEU A 153 3.82 -2.11 8.02
C LEU A 153 2.68 -1.90 7.03
N ILE A 154 1.48 -2.28 7.41
CA ILE A 154 0.25 -1.97 6.70
C ILE A 154 -0.44 -0.85 7.45
N ILE A 155 -0.74 0.24 6.74
CA ILE A 155 -1.58 1.32 7.24
C ILE A 155 -2.89 1.35 6.45
N THR A 156 -4.00 1.53 7.15
CA THR A 156 -5.34 1.52 6.54
C THR A 156 -6.17 2.65 7.14
N ALA A 157 -6.74 3.49 6.28
CA ALA A 157 -7.73 4.49 6.64
C ALA A 157 -9.07 3.78 6.86
N PHE A 158 -9.61 3.90 8.06
CA PHE A 158 -10.89 3.30 8.45
C PHE A 158 -11.79 4.31 9.16
N LYS A 159 -13.08 4.01 9.19
CA LYS A 159 -14.07 4.67 10.05
C LYS A 159 -14.87 3.62 10.80
N GLU A 160 -15.21 3.89 12.06
CA GLU A 160 -16.15 3.07 12.81
C GLU A 160 -17.55 3.25 12.21
N ALA A 161 -18.23 2.14 11.89
CA ALA A 161 -19.51 2.19 11.19
C ALA A 161 -20.68 1.74 12.08
N PRO A 162 -21.41 2.68 12.71
CA PRO A 162 -22.70 2.32 13.29
C PRO A 162 -23.86 2.44 12.29
N VAL A 163 -23.80 3.30 11.25
CA VAL A 163 -25.02 3.60 10.45
C VAL A 163 -24.85 3.55 8.92
N HIS A 164 -23.75 4.01 8.33
CA HIS A 164 -23.61 4.04 6.85
C HIS A 164 -22.17 3.79 6.35
N CYS A 165 -21.80 2.51 6.17
CA CYS A 165 -20.63 2.14 5.38
C CYS A 165 -21.01 2.03 3.91
N ARG A 166 -20.71 3.07 3.11
CA ARG A 166 -20.81 2.97 1.64
C ARG A 166 -19.71 2.11 1.05
N ASP A 167 -18.61 1.96 1.79
CA ASP A 167 -17.41 1.26 1.34
C ASP A 167 -17.44 -0.23 1.74
N HIS A 168 -16.29 -0.89 1.91
CA HIS A 168 -16.25 -2.28 2.38
C HIS A 168 -16.38 -2.32 3.91
N LYS A 169 -17.37 -3.06 4.40
CA LYS A 169 -17.61 -3.25 5.84
C LYS A 169 -16.93 -4.53 6.31
N CYS A 170 -15.91 -4.39 7.14
CA CYS A 170 -15.23 -5.48 7.82
C CYS A 170 -16.14 -6.18 8.84
N LEU A 171 -15.81 -7.41 9.23
CA LEU A 171 -16.58 -8.15 10.25
C LEU A 171 -16.44 -7.53 11.65
N ASN A 172 -15.31 -6.88 11.93
CA ASN A 172 -15.06 -6.12 13.16
C ASN A 172 -15.69 -4.71 13.17
N THR A 173 -16.70 -4.45 12.34
CA THR A 173 -17.46 -3.18 12.26
C THR A 173 -16.71 -1.96 11.71
N PHE A 174 -15.46 -2.13 11.30
CA PHE A 174 -14.74 -1.10 10.57
C PHE A 174 -15.23 -0.98 9.12
N CYS A 175 -15.09 0.21 8.57
CA CYS A 175 -15.39 0.49 7.18
C CYS A 175 -14.14 1.07 6.52
N ILE A 176 -13.65 0.39 5.48
CA ILE A 176 -12.44 0.73 4.72
C ILE A 176 -12.81 0.93 3.24
N SER A 177 -11.94 1.59 2.47
CA SER A 177 -12.17 1.77 1.03
C SER A 177 -12.38 0.41 0.32
N ARG A 178 -13.35 0.33 -0.60
CA ARG A 178 -13.61 -0.88 -1.41
C ARG A 178 -12.43 -1.25 -2.30
N ASP A 179 -11.55 -0.28 -2.56
CA ASP A 179 -10.37 -0.52 -3.38
C ASP A 179 -9.36 -1.43 -2.65
N LEU A 180 -9.41 -1.48 -1.33
CA LEU A 180 -8.54 -2.31 -0.49
C LEU A 180 -9.06 -3.75 -0.30
N SER A 181 -10.11 -4.15 -1.01
CA SER A 181 -10.65 -5.51 -0.93
C SER A 181 -10.12 -6.41 -2.06
N CYS A 182 -9.88 -7.67 -1.74
CA CYS A 182 -9.36 -8.70 -2.64
C CYS A 182 -7.98 -8.36 -3.24
N ASP A 183 -7.16 -7.59 -2.51
CA ASP A 183 -5.84 -7.13 -2.93
C ASP A 183 -4.70 -7.99 -2.36
N GLY A 184 -5.02 -9.02 -1.59
CA GLY A 184 -4.10 -9.95 -0.94
C GLY A 184 -3.53 -9.46 0.39
N ILE A 185 -4.00 -8.32 0.90
CA ILE A 185 -3.51 -7.70 2.11
C ILE A 185 -4.66 -7.54 3.08
N ASN A 186 -4.49 -8.03 4.30
CA ASN A 186 -5.52 -7.91 5.32
C ASN A 186 -5.53 -6.48 5.90
N HIS A 187 -6.34 -5.62 5.28
CA HIS A 187 -6.65 -4.25 5.65
C HIS A 187 -7.72 -4.16 6.73
N CYS A 188 -8.59 -5.16 6.89
CA CYS A 188 -9.58 -5.17 7.97
C CYS A 188 -9.01 -5.57 9.34
N GLY A 189 -7.84 -6.22 9.37
CA GLY A 189 -7.26 -6.86 10.55
C GLY A 189 -7.84 -8.25 10.83
N ASP A 190 -9.09 -8.52 10.45
CA ASP A 190 -9.80 -9.80 10.57
C ASP A 190 -9.85 -10.62 9.27
N ASN A 191 -9.19 -10.13 8.21
CA ASN A 191 -9.10 -10.75 6.88
C ASN A 191 -10.43 -10.85 6.12
N SER A 192 -11.48 -10.15 6.57
CA SER A 192 -12.80 -10.20 5.92
C SER A 192 -12.84 -9.56 4.54
N ASP A 193 -11.92 -8.63 4.27
CA ASP A 193 -11.65 -7.99 2.98
C ASP A 193 -11.04 -8.92 1.92
N GLU A 194 -10.49 -10.07 2.33
CA GLU A 194 -9.81 -11.03 1.45
C GLU A 194 -10.55 -12.36 1.30
N THR A 195 -11.80 -12.42 1.75
CA THR A 195 -12.61 -13.65 1.77
C THR A 195 -13.88 -13.51 0.94
N SER A 196 -14.73 -14.54 1.00
CA SER A 196 -16.07 -14.50 0.42
C SER A 196 -16.94 -13.37 0.98
N HIS A 197 -16.63 -12.83 2.17
CA HIS A 197 -17.32 -11.68 2.76
C HIS A 197 -17.18 -10.42 1.89
N ALA A 198 -16.01 -10.21 1.28
CA ALA A 198 -15.78 -9.18 0.27
C ALA A 198 -16.24 -9.59 -1.14
N SER A 199 -16.88 -10.75 -1.30
CA SER A 199 -17.24 -11.35 -2.59
C SER A 199 -16.05 -11.53 -3.53
N CYS A 200 -14.86 -11.82 -2.99
CA CYS A 200 -13.68 -12.14 -3.79
C CYS A 200 -13.89 -13.45 -4.55
N THR A 201 -14.15 -13.38 -5.85
CA THR A 201 -14.13 -14.57 -6.71
C THR A 201 -12.69 -14.91 -7.05
N GLY A 202 -12.31 -16.20 -7.01
CA GLY A 202 -10.93 -16.68 -7.13
C GLY A 202 -10.17 -16.34 -8.43
N ILE A 203 -10.75 -15.51 -9.29
CA ILE A 203 -10.14 -14.96 -10.51
C ILE A 203 -9.06 -13.91 -10.16
N SER A 204 -9.10 -13.29 -8.97
CA SER A 204 -8.00 -12.45 -8.47
C SER A 204 -6.73 -13.27 -8.13
N SER A 205 -6.90 -14.52 -7.70
CA SER A 205 -5.80 -15.42 -7.31
C SER A 205 -5.14 -16.13 -8.49
N ILE A 206 -5.89 -16.48 -9.54
CA ILE A 206 -5.34 -17.14 -10.76
C ILE A 206 -4.43 -16.18 -11.55
N ARG A 207 -4.69 -14.87 -11.49
CA ARG A 207 -3.89 -13.85 -12.19
C ARG A 207 -2.48 -13.70 -11.59
N ARG A 208 -2.30 -13.97 -10.29
CA ARG A 208 -0.99 -13.91 -9.60
C ARG A 208 -0.07 -15.08 -9.95
N TYR A 209 -0.63 -16.26 -10.21
CA TYR A 209 0.17 -17.42 -10.60
C TYR A 209 0.87 -17.22 -11.96
N LEU A 210 0.29 -16.38 -12.83
CA LEU A 210 0.85 -16.08 -14.15
C LEU A 210 1.86 -14.93 -14.15
N THR A 211 1.75 -13.96 -13.22
CA THR A 211 2.70 -12.83 -13.10
C THR A 211 3.92 -13.14 -12.24
N ALA A 212 3.86 -14.12 -11.33
CA ALA A 212 5.02 -14.55 -10.54
C ALA A 212 5.98 -15.47 -11.31
N LYS A 213 5.63 -15.87 -12.54
CA LYS A 213 6.40 -16.80 -13.38
C LYS A 213 6.85 -16.18 -14.72
N SER A 214 6.65 -14.88 -14.91
CA SER A 214 7.12 -14.11 -16.07
C SER A 214 8.32 -13.24 -15.71
#